data_AF-A0A7J6VK80-F1
#
_entry.id   AF-A0A7J6VK80-F1
#
_cell.length_a   1.000
_cell.length_b   1.000
_cell.length_c   1.000
_cell.angle_alpha   90.00
_cell.angle_beta   90.00
_cell.angle_gamma   90.00
#
_symmetry.space_group_name_H-M   'P 1'
#
loop_
_entity.id
_entity.type
_entity.pdbx_description
1 polymer ?
#
loop_
_entity_poly.entity_id
_entity_poly.type
_entity_poly.pdbx_seq_one_letter_code
_entity_poly.pdbx_strand_id
1 'polypeptide(L)'
;MGGCDKQGFPMKQGVLTPGRVCLLLHRGTPCFHGYGRRNGERRRKSVRGCIVSQDLSVLNLAIIKKGENDLPGSTDTEKPRMKGPKRASKIRKLFNLSKEDD
;
A
#
# COMPACT_ATOMS: atom_id res chain seq x y z
N MET A 1 -1.20 2.56 3.36
CA MET A 1 -1.23 2.42 4.83
C MET A 1 -2.39 1.54 5.20
N GLY A 2 -2.30 0.75 6.26
CA GLY A 2 -3.36 -0.18 6.65
C GLY A 2 -2.95 -1.05 7.82
N GLY A 3 -3.55 -2.21 7.96
CA GLY A 3 -3.22 -3.16 9.01
C GLY A 3 -3.94 -4.48 8.81
N CYS A 4 -3.58 -5.45 9.66
CA CYS A 4 -4.19 -6.77 9.70
C CYS A 4 -4.60 -7.10 11.14
N ASP A 5 -5.71 -7.80 11.28
CA ASP A 5 -6.08 -8.36 12.58
C ASP A 5 -5.38 -9.67 12.91
N LYS A 6 -5.66 -10.19 14.10
CA LYS A 6 -5.09 -11.44 14.63
C LYS A 6 -5.33 -12.67 13.76
N GLN A 7 -6.36 -12.68 12.91
CA GLN A 7 -6.62 -13.80 11.99
C GLN A 7 -6.21 -13.47 10.55
N GLY A 8 -5.49 -12.35 10.35
CA GLY A 8 -4.95 -11.96 9.05
C GLY A 8 -5.94 -11.25 8.13
N PHE A 9 -7.12 -10.84 8.60
CA PHE A 9 -8.02 -10.07 7.74
C PHE A 9 -7.53 -8.62 7.62
N PRO A 10 -7.34 -8.12 6.38
CA PRO A 10 -6.82 -6.79 6.13
C PRO A 10 -7.89 -5.71 6.35
N MET A 11 -7.45 -4.53 6.77
CA MET A 11 -8.27 -3.33 6.85
C MET A 11 -8.65 -2.82 5.45
N LYS A 12 -9.89 -2.37 5.28
CA LYS A 12 -10.38 -1.73 4.07
C LYS A 12 -10.78 -0.28 4.35
N GLN A 13 -10.15 0.65 3.63
CA GLN A 13 -10.51 2.07 3.69
C GLN A 13 -11.97 2.28 3.29
N GLY A 14 -12.68 3.14 4.02
CA GLY A 14 -14.07 3.50 3.77
C GLY A 14 -15.11 2.58 4.43
N VAL A 15 -14.68 1.53 5.15
CA VAL A 15 -15.57 0.69 5.96
C VAL A 15 -15.51 1.19 7.41
N LEU A 16 -16.47 2.04 7.79
CA LEU A 16 -16.49 2.78 9.06
C LEU A 16 -16.97 1.92 10.25
N THR A 17 -16.32 0.78 10.46
CA THR A 17 -16.58 -0.10 11.60
C THR A 17 -15.26 -0.50 12.26
N PRO A 18 -15.22 -0.71 13.59
CA PRO A 18 -14.04 -1.27 14.25
C PRO A 18 -13.90 -2.79 14.00
N GLY A 19 -15.04 -3.47 13.80
CA GLY A 19 -15.10 -4.91 13.56
C GLY A 19 -14.94 -5.31 12.09
N ARG A 20 -15.28 -6.58 11.82
CA ARG A 20 -15.27 -7.14 10.46
C ARG A 20 -16.64 -7.06 9.81
N VAL A 21 -16.62 -6.91 8.49
CA VAL A 21 -17.82 -6.92 7.65
C VAL A 21 -17.57 -7.80 6.42
N CYS A 22 -18.61 -8.53 6.00
CA CYS A 22 -18.57 -9.33 4.78
C CYS A 22 -18.99 -8.49 3.57
N LEU A 23 -18.05 -8.19 2.67
CA LEU A 23 -18.31 -7.38 1.47
C LEU A 23 -18.12 -8.19 0.19
N LEU A 24 -18.88 -7.85 -0.84
CA LEU A 24 -18.74 -8.41 -2.18
C LEU A 24 -17.68 -7.63 -2.98
N LEU A 25 -16.46 -8.16 -3.03
CA LEU A 25 -15.30 -7.50 -3.63
C LEU A 25 -15.13 -7.86 -5.11
N HIS A 26 -14.68 -6.89 -5.90
CA HIS A 26 -14.31 -7.06 -7.30
C HIS A 26 -12.80 -7.31 -7.45
N ARG A 27 -12.40 -8.02 -8.51
CA ARG A 27 -11.00 -8.27 -8.86
C ARG A 27 -10.17 -6.98 -8.83
N GLY A 28 -9.01 -7.02 -8.18
CA GLY A 28 -8.07 -5.88 -8.09
C GLY A 28 -8.43 -4.82 -7.04
N THR A 29 -9.57 -4.96 -6.35
CA THR A 29 -9.87 -4.09 -5.21
C THR A 29 -9.03 -4.48 -4.00
N PRO A 30 -8.69 -3.53 -3.10
CA PRO A 30 -8.00 -3.85 -1.86
C PRO A 30 -8.72 -4.97 -1.10
N CYS A 31 -7.93 -5.87 -0.51
CA CYS A 31 -8.36 -7.13 0.13
C CYS A 31 -8.74 -8.26 -0.88
N PHE A 32 -8.68 -8.00 -2.19
CA PHE A 32 -8.90 -9.00 -3.24
C PHE A 32 -8.05 -8.75 -4.52
N HIS A 33 -6.81 -9.25 -4.49
CA HIS A 33 -5.79 -9.07 -5.55
C HIS A 33 -6.21 -9.59 -6.93
N GLY A 34 -6.97 -10.68 -6.99
CA GLY A 34 -7.60 -11.09 -8.24
C GLY A 34 -6.73 -11.91 -9.21
N TYR A 35 -5.53 -12.36 -8.84
CA TYR A 35 -4.80 -13.36 -9.63
C TYR A 35 -5.55 -14.70 -9.65
N GLY A 36 -5.60 -15.37 -10.81
CA GLY A 36 -6.26 -16.67 -10.98
C GLY A 36 -7.79 -16.66 -10.91
N ARG A 37 -8.44 -15.51 -11.16
CA ARG A 37 -9.90 -15.33 -11.06
C ARG A 37 -10.49 -15.05 -12.44
N ARG A 38 -11.74 -15.46 -12.65
CA ARG A 38 -12.44 -15.21 -13.93
C ARG A 38 -12.75 -13.71 -14.07
N ASN A 39 -12.85 -13.24 -15.30
CA ASN A 39 -13.28 -11.88 -15.57
C ASN A 39 -14.72 -11.67 -15.06
N GLY A 40 -14.96 -10.56 -14.37
CA GLY A 40 -16.25 -10.27 -13.73
C GLY A 40 -16.53 -11.02 -12.43
N GLU A 41 -15.63 -11.91 -11.96
CA GLU A 41 -15.83 -12.63 -10.70
C GLU A 41 -15.83 -11.65 -9.52
N ARG A 42 -16.88 -11.74 -8.70
CA ARG A 42 -17.00 -11.07 -7.41
C ARG A 42 -17.04 -12.11 -6.31
N ARG A 43 -16.32 -11.85 -5.21
CA ARG A 43 -16.29 -12.77 -4.07
C ARG A 43 -16.67 -12.06 -2.79
N ARG A 44 -17.62 -12.65 -2.04
CA ARG A 44 -17.93 -12.21 -0.69
C ARG A 44 -16.79 -12.64 0.23
N LYS A 45 -16.15 -11.66 0.87
CA LYS A 45 -15.02 -11.87 1.79
C LYS A 45 -15.22 -11.03 3.04
N SER A 46 -14.85 -11.58 4.19
CA SER A 46 -14.71 -10.80 5.41
C SER A 46 -13.52 -9.86 5.27
N VAL A 47 -13.72 -8.60 5.61
CA VAL A 47 -12.68 -7.58 5.68
C VAL A 47 -12.81 -6.85 6.99
N ARG A 48 -11.71 -6.32 7.49
CA ARG A 48 -11.72 -5.47 8.67
C ARG A 48 -12.03 -4.03 8.29
N GLY A 49 -12.79 -3.33 9.12
CA GLY A 49 -13.04 -1.91 8.90
C GLY A 49 -11.79 -1.04 9.13
N CYS A 50 -11.90 0.25 8.80
CA CYS A 50 -10.79 1.18 8.88
C CYS A 50 -10.55 1.76 10.27
N ILE A 51 -11.47 1.56 11.22
CA ILE A 51 -11.34 2.08 12.59
C ILE A 51 -10.40 1.17 13.39
N VAL A 52 -9.45 1.79 14.10
CA VAL A 52 -8.44 1.10 14.91
C VAL A 52 -9.09 0.57 16.19
N SER A 53 -8.83 -0.69 16.55
CA SER A 53 -9.20 -1.29 17.84
C SER A 53 -8.08 -2.23 18.33
N GLN A 54 -8.19 -2.70 19.57
CA GLN A 54 -7.21 -3.61 20.21
C GLN A 54 -7.13 -5.00 19.54
N ASP A 55 -8.06 -5.32 18.65
CA ASP A 55 -8.10 -6.61 17.94
C ASP A 55 -7.13 -6.66 16.74
N LEU A 56 -6.45 -5.55 16.44
CA LEU A 56 -5.41 -5.49 15.43
C LEU A 56 -4.14 -6.23 15.90
N SER A 57 -3.49 -6.92 14.97
CA SER A 57 -2.20 -7.57 15.22
C SER A 57 -1.05 -6.70 14.71
N VAL A 58 -1.20 -6.13 13.52
CA VAL A 58 -0.17 -5.33 12.87
C VAL A 58 -0.78 -4.08 12.26
N LEU A 59 -0.10 -2.95 12.43
CA LEU A 59 -0.38 -1.68 11.75
C LEU A 59 0.80 -1.29 10.86
N ASN A 60 0.49 -0.94 9.62
CA ASN A 60 1.44 -0.50 8.60
C ASN A 60 1.43 1.02 8.53
N LEU A 61 2.47 1.63 9.09
CA LEU A 61 2.71 3.07 9.14
C LEU A 61 3.81 3.49 8.15
N ALA A 62 3.80 4.76 7.73
CA ALA A 62 4.84 5.39 6.91
C ALA A 62 5.13 6.76 7.50
N ILE A 63 6.43 7.06 7.53
CA ILE A 63 6.95 8.32 8.03
C ILE A 63 6.79 9.37 6.93
N ILE A 64 6.03 10.42 7.22
CA ILE A 64 5.82 11.56 6.30
C ILE A 64 6.84 12.67 6.59
N LYS A 65 7.17 12.90 7.86
CA LYS A 65 8.16 13.87 8.32
C LYS A 65 9.12 13.18 9.27
N LYS A 66 10.42 13.42 9.10
CA LYS A 66 11.47 12.95 10.03
C LYS A 66 11.33 13.74 11.35
N GLY A 67 11.48 13.06 12.48
CA GLY A 67 11.55 13.68 13.79
C GLY A 67 12.94 14.27 14.08
N GLU A 68 13.12 14.78 15.29
CA GLU A 68 14.42 15.31 15.75
C GLU A 68 15.48 14.20 15.84
N ASN A 69 15.10 13.06 16.41
CA ASN A 69 15.98 11.91 16.58
C ASN A 69 15.88 10.93 15.42
N ASP A 70 17.01 10.31 15.10
CA ASP A 70 17.09 9.24 14.13
C ASP A 70 16.52 7.92 14.66
N LEU A 71 15.87 7.19 13.76
CA LEU A 71 15.28 5.88 14.03
C LEU A 71 16.18 4.79 13.42
N PRO A 72 16.79 3.92 14.26
CA PRO A 72 17.66 2.86 13.76
C PRO A 72 16.92 1.91 12.82
N GLY A 73 17.56 1.53 11.72
CA GLY A 73 17.00 0.62 10.72
C GLY A 73 15.95 1.20 9.77
N SER A 74 15.55 2.47 9.95
CA SER A 74 14.66 3.16 9.01
C SER A 74 15.30 4.42 8.43
N THR A 75 15.71 5.38 9.26
CA THR A 75 16.27 6.65 8.78
C THR A 75 17.80 6.61 8.65
N ASP A 76 18.43 5.65 9.32
CA ASP A 76 19.89 5.43 9.29
C ASP A 76 20.39 4.78 7.99
N THR A 77 19.55 3.96 7.35
CA THR A 77 19.94 3.22 6.13
C THR A 77 19.32 3.82 4.88
N GLU A 78 20.16 4.21 3.93
CA GLU A 78 19.69 4.60 2.59
C GLU A 78 19.58 3.38 1.67
N LYS A 79 18.39 3.18 1.07
CA LYS A 79 18.16 2.12 0.09
C LYS A 79 18.19 2.71 -1.32
N PRO A 80 19.12 2.28 -2.20
CA PRO A 80 19.17 2.77 -3.57
C PRO A 80 17.93 2.32 -4.35
N ARG A 81 17.56 3.11 -5.37
CA ARG A 81 16.46 2.75 -6.26
C ARG A 81 16.84 1.52 -7.11
N MET A 82 15.99 0.49 -7.10
CA MET A 82 16.27 -0.74 -7.86
C MET A 82 16.36 -0.53 -9.39
N LYS A 83 15.56 0.39 -9.95
CA LYS A 83 15.48 0.60 -11.41
C LYS A 83 15.43 2.07 -11.75
N GLY A 84 16.16 2.45 -12.80
CA GLY A 84 16.03 3.75 -13.44
C GLY A 84 14.78 3.86 -14.32
N PRO A 85 14.39 5.09 -14.70
CA PRO A 85 13.32 5.31 -15.66
C PRO A 85 13.68 4.75 -17.03
N LYS A 86 12.78 3.96 -17.64
CA LYS A 86 12.98 3.39 -18.99
C LYS A 86 12.56 4.33 -20.12
N ARG A 87 11.60 5.22 -19.88
CA ARG A 87 11.05 6.10 -20.93
C ARG A 87 11.92 7.35 -21.06
N ALA A 88 12.26 7.75 -22.29
CA ALA A 88 13.08 8.93 -22.58
C ALA A 88 12.59 10.19 -21.86
N SER A 89 11.28 10.46 -21.89
CA SER A 89 10.69 11.62 -21.18
C SER A 89 10.89 11.61 -19.67
N LYS A 90 11.00 10.42 -19.05
CA LYS A 90 11.29 10.29 -17.61
C LYS A 90 12.79 10.33 -17.31
N ILE A 91 13.64 9.91 -18.25
CA ILE A 91 15.10 10.04 -18.16
C ILE A 91 15.46 11.51 -18.22
N ARG A 92 14.97 12.26 -19.22
CA ARG A 92 15.20 13.70 -19.36
C ARG A 92 14.79 14.46 -18.10
N LYS A 93 13.64 14.14 -17.49
CA LYS A 93 13.20 14.72 -16.21
C LYS A 93 14.09 14.36 -15.03
N LEU A 94 14.66 13.16 -14.99
CA LEU A 94 15.51 12.74 -13.88
C LEU A 94 16.87 13.44 -13.91
N PHE A 95 17.40 13.66 -15.11
CA PHE A 95 18.71 14.26 -15.34
C PHE A 95 18.64 15.74 -15.76
N ASN A 96 17.46 16.35 -15.72
CA ASN A 96 17.19 17.73 -16.15
C ASN A 96 17.70 18.06 -17.57
N LEU A 97 17.59 17.11 -18.50
CA LEU A 97 17.98 17.26 -19.91
C LEU A 97 16.87 17.93 -20.72
N SER A 98 17.24 18.72 -21.72
CA SER A 98 16.33 19.24 -22.72
C SER A 98 15.99 18.17 -23.77
N LYS A 99 15.16 18.52 -24.75
CA LYS A 99 14.86 17.62 -25.89
C LYS A 99 15.99 17.60 -26.92
N GLU A 100 16.86 18.60 -26.89
CA GLU A 100 17.95 18.81 -27.85
C GLU A 100 19.21 18.05 -27.44
N ASP A 101 19.34 17.69 -26.16
CA ASP A 101 20.47 16.96 -25.57
C ASP A 101 20.35 15.43 -25.77
N ASP A 102 19.97 14.98 -26.97
CA ASP A 102 19.63 13.57 -27.27
C ASP A 102 20.70 12.54 -26.89
#